data_AF-A0A6A6KM15-F1
#
_entry.id   AF-A0A6A6KM15-F1
#
_cell.length_a   1.000
_cell.length_b   1.000
_cell.length_c   1.000
_cell.angle_alpha   90.00
_cell.angle_beta   90.00
_cell.angle_gamma   90.00
#
_symmetry.space_group_name_H-M   'P 1'
#
loop_
_entity.id
_entity.type
_entity.pdbx_description
1 polymer ?
#
loop_
_entity_poly.entity_id
_entity_poly.type
_entity_poly.pdbx_seq_one_letter_code
_entity_poly.pdbx_strand_id
1 'polypeptide(L)' 'MIKREPDLVAKITGMLLEMDNSELLLLLESPDTLASKIEEAVQVLKISKTKASGQDSLHPSYLPAEVAVN' A
#
# COMPACT_ATOMS: atom_id res chain seq x y z
N MET A 1 -10.80 -13.47 -8.66
CA MET A 1 -11.08 -12.47 -9.73
C MET A 1 -10.74 -11.10 -9.17
N ILE A 2 -9.59 -10.54 -9.55
CA ILE A 2 -9.12 -9.24 -9.03
C ILE A 2 -10.08 -8.17 -9.55
N LYS A 3 -10.86 -7.54 -8.67
CA LYS A 3 -11.65 -6.35 -9.01
C LYS A 3 -10.66 -5.26 -9.44
N ARG A 4 -10.60 -4.97 -10.74
CA ARG A 4 -9.80 -3.87 -11.27
C ARG A 4 -10.56 -2.59 -10.99
N GLU A 5 -10.17 -1.87 -9.95
CA GLU A 5 -10.62 -0.49 -9.75
C GLU A 5 -9.75 0.41 -10.63
N PRO A 6 -10.27 0.94 -11.76
CA PRO A 6 -9.46 1.66 -12.73
C PRO A 6 -8.75 2.87 -12.12
N ASP A 7 -9.37 3.56 -11.17
CA ASP A 7 -8.78 4.71 -10.47
C ASP A 7 -7.59 4.30 -9.59
N LEU A 8 -7.67 3.13 -8.94
CA LEU A 8 -6.56 2.60 -8.13
C LEU A 8 -5.40 2.19 -9.04
N VAL A 9 -5.69 1.58 -10.19
CA VAL A 9 -4.67 1.20 -11.18
C VAL A 9 -3.97 2.43 -11.74
N ALA A 10 -4.71 3.47 -12.11
CA ALA A 10 -4.13 4.72 -12.63
C ALA A 10 -3.19 5.35 -11.60
N LYS A 11 -3.57 5.35 -10.31
CA LYS A 11 -2.77 5.96 -9.25
C LYS A 11 -1.52 5.15 -8.90
N ILE A 12 -1.62 3.83 -8.85
CA ILE A 12 -0.45 2.95 -8.67
C ILE A 12 0.51 3.10 -9.85
N THR A 13 -0.01 3.11 -11.08
CA THR A 13 0.82 3.28 -12.27
C THR A 13 1.54 4.64 -12.23
N GLY A 14 0.85 5.72 -11.86
CA GLY A 14 1.47 7.02 -11.62
C GLY A 14 2.59 6.96 -10.58
N MET A 15 2.34 6.33 -9.43
CA MET A 15 3.35 6.18 -8.37
C MET A 15 4.58 5.37 -8.82
N LEU A 16 4.40 4.34 -9.64
CA LEU A 16 5.53 3.58 -10.19
C LEU A 16 6.32 4.43 -11.20
N LEU A 17 5.64 5.20 -12.05
CA LEU A 17 6.28 6.07 -13.03
C LEU A 17 7.03 7.26 -12.42
N GLU A 18 6.85 7.54 -11.13
CA GLU A 18 7.63 8.52 -10.37
C GLU A 18 9.00 7.97 -9.92
N MET A 19 9.26 6.67 -10.09
CA MET A 19 10.52 6.03 -9.73
C MET A 19 11.60 6.28 -10.80
N ASP A 20 12.88 6.14 -10.40
CA ASP A 20 13.99 6.27 -11.33
C ASP A 20 13.94 5.17 -12.41
N ASN A 21 14.34 5.52 -13.64
CA ASN A 21 14.32 4.59 -14.79
C ASN A 21 15.09 3.28 -14.51
N SER A 22 16.19 3.33 -13.77
CA SER A 22 16.95 2.13 -13.39
C SER A 22 16.18 1.22 -12.43
N GLU A 23 15.40 1.79 -11.52
CA GLU A 23 14.56 1.03 -10.59
C GLU A 23 13.36 0.42 -11.33
N LEU A 24 12.75 1.18 -12.25
CA LEU A 24 11.70 0.66 -13.13
C LEU A 24 12.19 -0.50 -14.00
N LEU A 25 13.38 -0.41 -14.57
CA LEU A 25 13.96 -1.50 -15.34
C LEU A 25 14.12 -2.76 -14.49
N LEU A 26 14.67 -2.63 -13.28
CA LEU A 26 14.81 -3.74 -12.33
C LEU A 26 13.46 -4.38 -11.97
N LEU A 27 12.43 -3.56 -11.72
CA LEU A 27 11.09 -4.04 -11.43
C LEU A 27 10.51 -4.87 -12.58
N LEU A 28 10.82 -4.52 -13.82
CA LEU A 28 10.32 -5.21 -15.02
C LEU A 28 11.07 -6.50 -15.34
N GLU A 29 12.19 -6.79 -14.68
CA GLU A 29 12.94 -8.04 -14.88
C GLU A 29 12.21 -9.27 -14.32
N SER A 30 11.30 -9.08 -13.37
CA SER A 30 10.55 -10.18 -12.75
C SER A 30 9.09 -9.81 -12.47
N PRO A 31 8.12 -10.63 -12.90
CA PRO A 31 6.72 -10.47 -12.56
C PRO A 31 6.47 -10.42 -11.04
N ASP A 32 7.25 -11.18 -10.26
CA ASP A 32 7.10 -11.26 -8.81
C ASP A 32 7.56 -9.96 -8.13
N THR A 33 8.67 -9.38 -8.60
CA THR A 33 9.18 -8.10 -8.09
C THR A 33 8.19 -6.97 -8.37
N LEU A 34 7.65 -6.92 -9.59
CA LEU A 34 6.61 -5.96 -9.95
C LEU A 34 5.35 -6.14 -9.10
N ALA A 35 4.90 -7.38 -8.88
CA ALA A 35 3.75 -7.69 -8.04
C ALA A 35 3.96 -7.22 -6.60
N SER A 36 5.13 -7.48 -6.00
CA SER A 36 5.48 -7.01 -4.66
C SER A 36 5.41 -5.49 -4.55
N LYS A 37 5.97 -4.76 -5.53
CA LYS A 37 5.93 -3.29 -5.53
C LYS A 37 4.51 -2.74 -5.71
N ILE A 38 3.70 -3.40 -6.52
CA ILE A 38 2.27 -3.06 -6.67
C ILE A 38 1.54 -3.27 -5.34
N GLU A 39 1.80 -4.35 -4.61
CA GLU A 39 1.19 -4.60 -3.30
C GLU A 39 1.55 -3.52 -2.28
N GLU A 40 2.81 -3.09 -2.23
CA GLU A 40 3.27 -1.96 -1.41
C GLU A 40 2.51 -0.68 -1.77
N ALA A 41 2.42 -0.33 -3.05
CA ALA A 41 1.70 0.84 -3.52
C ALA A 41 0.20 0.77 -3.16
N VAL A 42 -0.42 -0.41 -3.26
CA VAL A 42 -1.81 -0.64 -2.81
C VAL A 42 -1.95 -0.36 -1.32
N GLN A 43 -1.01 -0.82 -0.48
CA GLN A 43 -1.06 -0.57 0.97
C GLN A 43 -0.92 0.92 1.28
N VAL A 44 0.03 1.61 0.65
CA VAL A 44 0.21 3.06 0.80
C VAL A 44 -1.07 3.81 0.41
N LEU A 45 -1.69 3.42 -0.71
CA LEU A 45 -2.94 4.04 -1.14
C LEU A 45 -4.11 3.77 -0.19
N LYS A 46 -4.22 2.55 0.36
CA LYS A 46 -5.23 2.24 1.39
C LYS A 46 -5.04 3.11 2.63
N ILE A 47 -3.81 3.27 3.11
CA ILE A 47 -3.47 4.10 4.28
C ILE A 47 -3.73 5.59 3.98
N SER A 48 -3.39 6.06 2.79
CA SER A 48 -3.64 7.47 2.42
C SER A 48 -5.13 7.76 2.25
N LYS A 49 -5.92 6.81 1.72
CA LYS A 49 -7.38 6.94 1.55
C LYS A 49 -8.08 6.98 2.91
N THR A 50 -7.66 6.17 3.89
CA THR A 50 -8.19 6.24 5.26
C THR A 50 -7.79 7.54 5.97
N LYS A 51 -6.62 8.11 5.67
CA LYS A 51 -6.20 9.42 6.19
C LYS A 51 -6.89 10.61 5.53
N ALA A 52 -7.30 10.51 4.27
CA ALA A 52 -7.99 11.58 3.54
C ALA A 52 -9.48 11.71 3.89
N SER A 53 -10.07 10.70 4.56
CA SER A 53 -11.50 10.65 4.88
C SER A 53 -11.85 10.84 6.36
N GLY A 54 -10.94 11.30 7.22
CA GLY A 54 -11.24 11.49 8.64
C GLY A 54 -10.42 12.60 9.29
N GLN A 55 -11.12 13.64 9.77
CA GLN A 55 -10.64 14.46 10.88
C GLN A 55 -10.36 13.57 12.10
N ASP A 56 -9.37 13.97 12.90
CA ASP A 56 -9.15 13.68 14.32
C ASP A 56 -9.89 12.47 14.92
N SER A 57 -9.14 11.40 15.24
CA SER A 57 -9.14 10.72 16.56
C SER A 57 -8.34 9.40 16.48
N LEU A 58 -7.07 9.50 16.89
CA LEU A 58 -6.34 8.55 17.73
C LEU A 58 -6.73 7.05 17.69
N HIS A 59 -5.88 6.23 17.07
CA HIS A 59 -5.38 5.03 17.77
C HIS A 59 -4.03 4.55 17.20
N PRO A 60 -2.89 4.89 17.85
CA PRO A 60 -1.69 4.08 17.78
C PRO A 60 -1.96 2.77 18.50
N SER A 61 -1.64 1.66 17.85
CA SER A 61 -1.65 0.29 18.37
C SER A 61 -1.33 0.16 19.86
N TYR A 62 -2.26 -0.39 20.64
CA TYR A 62 -1.96 -1.20 21.82
C TYR A 62 -2.87 -2.43 21.79
N LEU A 63 -2.25 -3.59 21.65
CA LEU A 63 -2.85 -4.90 21.83
C LEU A 63 -3.29 -5.00 23.30
N PRO A 64 -4.52 -5.41 23.63
CA PRO A 64 -4.84 -5.78 24.99
C PRO A 64 -4.18 -7.14 25.23
N ALA A 65 -3.05 -7.15 25.92
CA ALA A 65 -2.54 -8.35 26.56
C ALA A 65 -3.47 -8.66 27.74
N GLU A 66 -4.54 -9.38 27.43
CA GLU A 66 -5.50 -9.83 28.42
C GLU A 66 -4.88 -10.97 29.24
N VAL A 67 -4.65 -10.66 30.52
CA VAL A 67 -5.06 -11.49 31.66
C VAL A 67 -4.46 -12.89 31.79
N ALA A 68 -3.47 -13.00 32.68
CA ALA A 68 -3.45 -14.04 33.72
C ALA A 68 -2.59 -13.56 34.90
N VAL A 69 -3.24 -12.99 35.92
CA VAL A 69 -2.66 -12.82 37.26
C VAL A 69 -2.80 -14.17 37.96
N ASN A 70 -1.68 -14.69 38.46
CA ASN A 70 -1.60 -15.86 39.34
C ASN A 70 -1.11 -15.43 40.72
#